data_AF-A0A967WLN5-F1
#
_entry.id   AF-A0A967WLN5-F1
#
_cell.length_a   1.000
_cell.length_b   1.000
_cell.length_c   1.000
_cell.angle_alpha   90.00
_cell.angle_beta   90.00
_cell.angle_gamma   90.00
#
_symmetry.space_group_name_H-M   'P 1'
#
loop_
_entity.id
_entity.type
_entity.pdbx_description
1 polymer ?
#
loop_
_entity_poly.entity_id
_entity_poly.type
_entity_poly.pdbx_seq_one_letter_code
_entity_poly.pdbx_strand_id
1 'polypeptide(L)'
;DGADTRRLIRTGMPLGIFEDETWERDTVQIRPGGVLVLYTDGITEAQDAQGASFGEDRLLKAVSANLGRSAQGIQDGVATEIRRFVGDVPQSDDIVLAVVVRESG
;
A
#
# COMPACT_ATOMS: atom_id res chain seq x y z
N ASP A 1 -10.04 -14.84 10.27
CA ASP A 1 -9.99 -13.44 10.75
C ASP A 1 -9.43 -12.57 9.63
N GLY A 2 -10.17 -11.96 8.71
CA GLY A 2 -11.58 -11.61 8.59
C GLY A 2 -11.78 -10.58 7.44
N ALA A 3 -10.69 -10.09 6.83
CA ALA A 3 -10.67 -9.47 5.52
C ALA A 3 -9.87 -10.37 4.56
N ASP A 4 -10.48 -10.73 3.43
CA ASP A 4 -9.79 -11.43 2.34
C ASP A 4 -8.92 -10.40 1.59
N THR A 5 -7.59 -10.56 1.64
CA THR A 5 -6.66 -9.66 0.94
C THR A 5 -6.24 -10.28 -0.38
N ARG A 6 -6.58 -9.61 -1.50
CA ARG A 6 -6.06 -9.96 -2.82
C ARG A 6 -4.98 -8.98 -3.25
N ARG A 7 -3.78 -9.48 -3.50
CA ARG A 7 -2.73 -8.72 -4.17
C ARG A 7 -3.01 -8.64 -5.67
N LEU A 8 -2.88 -7.45 -6.24
CA LEU A 8 -2.88 -7.25 -7.70
C LEU A 8 -1.43 -7.31 -8.17
N ILE A 9 -1.14 -8.24 -9.08
CA ILE A 9 0.21 -8.43 -9.62
C ILE A 9 0.38 -7.55 -10.85
N ARG A 10 1.59 -7.02 -11.06
CA ARG A 10 1.94 -6.24 -12.25
C ARG A 10 1.60 -7.02 -13.52
N THR A 11 1.17 -6.30 -14.55
CA THR A 11 0.75 -6.88 -15.83
C THR A 11 1.73 -6.61 -16.97
N GLY A 12 2.92 -6.09 -16.65
CA GLY A 12 3.98 -5.82 -17.61
C GLY A 12 5.22 -5.22 -16.95
N MET A 13 6.22 -4.92 -17.77
CA MET A 13 7.45 -4.25 -17.35
C MET A 13 7.23 -2.77 -17.01
N PRO A 14 8.18 -2.10 -16.32
CA PRO A 14 8.13 -0.64 -16.18
C PRO A 14 8.03 0.06 -17.54
N LEU A 15 7.29 1.16 -17.58
CA LEU A 15 7.14 1.98 -18.78
C LEU A 15 8.50 2.53 -19.24
N GLY A 16 8.74 2.54 -20.56
CA GLY A 16 9.92 3.17 -21.16
C GLY A 16 11.18 2.30 -21.27
N ILE A 17 11.11 1.01 -20.92
CA ILE A 17 12.25 0.08 -21.08
C ILE A 17 12.37 -0.43 -22.52
N PHE A 18 11.25 -0.76 -23.15
CA PHE A 18 11.18 -1.20 -24.55
C PHE A 18 10.10 -0.42 -25.29
N GLU A 19 10.35 -0.07 -26.56
CA GLU A 19 9.42 0.71 -27.39
C GLU A 19 8.13 -0.05 -27.71
N ASP A 20 8.22 -1.38 -27.88
CA ASP A 20 7.10 -2.25 -28.31
C ASP A 20 6.53 -3.12 -27.18
N GLU A 21 6.67 -2.70 -25.92
CA GLU A 21 6.13 -3.46 -24.79
C GLU A 21 4.58 -3.39 -24.76
N THR A 22 3.94 -4.49 -24.36
CA THR A 22 2.49 -4.55 -24.15
C THR A 22 2.17 -4.88 -22.70
N TRP A 23 1.14 -4.23 -22.15
CA TRP A 23 0.65 -4.49 -20.81
C TRP A 23 -0.68 -5.22 -20.87
N GLU A 24 -0.78 -6.30 -20.12
CA GLU A 24 -2.06 -6.96 -19.89
C GLU A 24 -2.95 -6.10 -18.98
N ARG A 25 -4.25 -6.40 -18.96
CA ARG A 25 -5.21 -5.77 -18.06
C ARG A 25 -5.86 -6.84 -17.22
N ASP A 26 -5.85 -6.65 -15.90
CA ASP A 26 -6.68 -7.42 -14.97
C ASP A 26 -7.83 -6.54 -14.49
N THR A 27 -8.94 -7.16 -14.10
CA THR A 27 -10.11 -6.47 -13.56
C THR A 27 -10.56 -7.14 -12.28
N VAL A 28 -10.77 -6.34 -11.24
CA VAL A 28 -11.26 -6.81 -9.94
C VAL A 28 -12.48 -6.02 -9.51
N GLN A 29 -13.43 -6.72 -8.90
CA GLN A 29 -14.62 -6.10 -8.35
C GLN A 29 -14.40 -5.81 -6.86
N ILE A 30 -14.37 -4.53 -6.49
CA ILE A 30 -14.30 -4.11 -5.09
C ILE A 30 -15.71 -4.20 -4.51
N ARG A 31 -15.92 -5.00 -3.47
CA ARG A 31 -17.23 -5.15 -2.79
C ARG A 31 -17.56 -3.91 -1.95
N PRO A 32 -18.84 -3.62 -1.63
CA PRO A 32 -19.17 -2.54 -0.71
C PRO A 32 -18.45 -2.71 0.62
N GLY A 33 -17.90 -1.63 1.18
CA GLY A 33 -16.99 -1.66 2.33
C GLY A 33 -15.55 -2.10 2.00
N GLY A 34 -15.26 -2.46 0.74
CA GLY A 34 -13.92 -2.88 0.30
C GLY A 34 -12.95 -1.71 0.20
N VAL A 35 -11.66 -2.02 0.37
CA VAL A 35 -10.56 -1.04 0.35
C VAL A 35 -9.54 -1.42 -0.72
N LEU A 36 -9.19 -0.47 -1.58
CA LEU A 36 -8.06 -0.56 -2.50
C LEU A 36 -6.93 0.32 -1.97
N VAL A 37 -5.73 -0.25 -1.88
CA VAL A 37 -4.51 0.44 -1.46
C VAL A 37 -3.50 0.38 -2.59
N LEU A 38 -3.01 1.54 -3.00
CA LEU A 38 -1.96 1.71 -4.00
C LEU A 38 -0.79 2.43 -3.33
N TYR A 39 0.42 1.93 -3.55
CA TYR A 39 1.61 2.46 -2.89
C TYR A 39 2.86 2.34 -3.76
N THR A 40 3.86 3.19 -3.48
CA THR A 40 5.24 3.04 -3.98
C THR A 40 6.08 2.20 -3.02
N ASP A 41 7.13 1.59 -3.54
CA ASP A 41 8.12 0.82 -2.77
C ASP A 41 8.79 1.62 -1.66
N GLY A 42 8.89 2.95 -1.77
CA GLY A 42 9.31 3.83 -0.67
C GLY A 42 8.59 3.60 0.66
N ILE A 43 7.36 3.05 0.67
CA ILE A 43 6.71 2.57 1.91
C ILE A 43 7.33 1.28 2.42
N THR A 44 7.44 0.26 1.58
CA THR A 44 7.91 -1.06 1.98
C THR A 44 9.40 -1.11 2.25
N GLU A 45 10.16 -0.24 1.59
CA GLU A 45 11.61 -0.14 1.70
C GLU A 45 12.07 0.83 2.80
N ALA A 46 11.16 1.64 3.36
CA ALA A 46 11.46 2.49 4.51
C ALA A 46 12.14 1.69 5.64
N GLN A 47 13.25 2.20 6.17
CA GLN A 47 14.10 1.46 7.09
C GLN A 47 14.03 1.99 8.52
N ASP A 48 14.13 1.10 9.50
CA ASP A 48 14.41 1.45 10.89
C ASP A 48 15.91 1.72 11.12
N ALA A 49 16.28 2.08 12.35
CA ALA A 49 17.66 2.38 12.70
C ALA A 49 18.62 1.17 12.63
N GLN A 50 18.09 -0.05 12.44
CA GLN A 50 18.86 -1.27 12.24
C GLN A 50 18.99 -1.61 10.75
N GLY A 51 18.39 -0.81 9.85
CA GLY A 51 18.37 -1.05 8.41
C GLY A 51 17.33 -2.09 8.00
N ALA A 52 16.42 -2.50 8.89
CA ALA A 52 15.36 -3.42 8.53
C ALA A 52 14.24 -2.67 7.80
N SER A 53 13.77 -3.23 6.68
CA SER A 53 12.67 -2.64 5.90
C SER A 53 11.32 -2.83 6.58
N PHE A 54 10.42 -1.85 6.41
CA PHE A 54 9.05 -1.89 6.95
C PHE A 54 8.27 -3.11 6.42
N GLY A 55 8.37 -3.33 5.11
CA GLY A 55 7.80 -4.49 4.44
C GLY A 55 6.28 -4.49 4.30
N GLU A 56 5.79 -5.35 3.41
CA GLU A 56 4.37 -5.43 3.06
C GLU A 56 3.51 -6.00 4.19
N ASP A 57 4.06 -6.91 5.01
CA ASP A 57 3.35 -7.49 6.15
C ASP A 57 2.92 -6.42 7.17
N ARG A 58 3.77 -5.43 7.42
CA ARG A 58 3.44 -4.32 8.32
C ARG A 58 2.44 -3.37 7.69
N LEU A 59 2.57 -3.09 6.39
CA LEU A 59 1.60 -2.30 5.63
C LEU A 59 0.21 -2.94 5.69
N LEU A 60 0.12 -4.25 5.41
CA LEU A 60 -1.14 -4.99 5.48
C LEU A 60 -1.74 -4.96 6.88
N LYS A 61 -0.94 -5.18 7.94
CA LYS A 61 -1.42 -5.09 9.33
C LYS A 61 -1.94 -3.68 9.67
N ALA A 62 -1.23 -2.64 9.24
CA ALA A 62 -1.64 -1.25 9.48
C ALA A 62 -2.95 -0.92 8.76
N VAL A 63 -3.13 -1.37 7.51
CA VAL A 63 -4.40 -1.22 6.78
C VAL A 63 -5.52 -2.02 7.47
N SER A 64 -5.28 -3.29 7.78
CA SER A 64 -6.26 -4.18 8.43
C SER A 64 -6.75 -3.63 9.77
N ALA A 65 -5.86 -3.06 10.58
CA ALA A 65 -6.21 -2.44 11.86
C ALA A 65 -7.11 -1.20 11.73
N ASN A 66 -7.21 -0.62 10.52
CA ASN A 66 -7.95 0.60 10.24
C ASN A 66 -9.14 0.38 9.29
N LEU A 67 -9.48 -0.86 8.95
CA LEU A 67 -10.66 -1.16 8.14
C LEU A 67 -11.95 -0.65 8.82
N GLY A 68 -12.90 -0.21 8.01
CA GLY A 68 -14.14 0.42 8.47
C GLY A 68 -14.02 1.92 8.78
N ARG A 69 -12.80 2.49 8.74
CA ARG A 69 -12.58 3.95 8.79
C ARG A 69 -12.72 4.57 7.39
N SER A 70 -12.74 5.90 7.34
CA SER A 70 -12.62 6.64 6.07
C SER A 70 -11.26 6.40 5.41
N ALA A 71 -11.15 6.69 4.11
CA ALA A 71 -9.88 6.59 3.38
C ALA A 71 -8.75 7.38 4.09
N GLN A 72 -9.04 8.62 4.51
CA GLN A 72 -8.11 9.43 5.29
C GLN A 72 -7.73 8.75 6.62
N GLY A 73 -8.70 8.16 7.34
CA GLY A 73 -8.42 7.46 8.60
C GLY A 73 -7.50 6.26 8.42
N ILE A 74 -7.59 5.55 7.29
CA ILE A 74 -6.66 4.47 6.93
C ILE A 74 -5.29 5.04 6.60
N GLN A 75 -5.20 6.12 5.80
CA GLN A 75 -3.94 6.78 5.48
C GLN A 75 -3.21 7.26 6.75
N ASP A 76 -3.92 7.90 7.68
CA ASP A 76 -3.37 8.38 8.95
C ASP A 76 -2.85 7.23 9.80
N GLY A 77 -3.57 6.10 9.82
CA GLY A 77 -3.16 4.88 10.52
C GLY A 77 -1.86 4.31 9.95
N VAL A 78 -1.78 4.16 8.63
CA VAL A 78 -0.56 3.68 7.95
C VAL A 78 0.62 4.64 8.17
N ALA A 79 0.41 5.95 8.00
CA ALA A 79 1.45 6.95 8.21
C ALA A 79 1.94 6.99 9.67
N THR A 80 1.08 6.70 10.64
CA THR A 80 1.47 6.58 12.05
C THR A 80 2.33 5.35 12.29
N GLU A 81 1.98 4.20 11.72
CA GLU A 81 2.77 2.98 11.85
C GLU A 81 4.14 3.08 11.16
N ILE A 82 4.21 3.73 9.99
CA ILE A 82 5.50 4.00 9.31
C ILE A 82 6.37 4.90 10.19
N ARG A 83 5.85 6.04 10.67
CA ARG A 83 6.60 6.96 11.55
C ARG A 83 7.10 6.27 12.82
N ARG A 84 6.26 5.42 13.43
CA ARG A 84 6.64 4.63 14.61
C ARG A 84 7.77 3.65 14.30
N PHE A 85 7.77 3.04 13.13
CA PHE A 85 8.77 2.06 12.73
C PHE A 85 10.12 2.72 12.41
N VAL A 86 10.13 3.76 11.58
CA VAL A 86 11.38 4.43 11.16
C VAL A 86 12.00 5.26 12.28
N GLY A 87 11.19 5.77 13.22
CA GLY A 87 11.66 6.65 14.29
C GLY A 87 12.28 7.92 13.73
N ASP A 88 13.52 8.21 14.12
CA ASP A 88 14.27 9.38 13.67
C ASP A 88 15.10 9.14 12.39
N VAL A 89 14.96 7.96 11.76
CA VAL A 89 15.67 7.65 10.52
C VAL A 89 15.17 8.53 9.38
N PRO A 90 16.05 9.23 8.65
CA PRO A 90 15.66 10.01 7.49
C PRO A 90 15.01 9.14 6.41
N GLN A 91 13.99 9.69 5.76
CA GLN A 91 13.36 9.04 4.62
C GLN A 91 14.38 8.79 3.49
N SER A 92 14.41 7.56 2.98
CA SER A 92 15.37 7.10 1.96
C SER A 92 14.85 7.21 0.52
N ASP A 93 13.53 7.26 0.32
CA ASP A 93 12.87 7.30 -0.99
C ASP A 93 11.47 7.93 -0.89
N ASP A 94 10.84 8.29 -2.01
CA ASP A 94 9.53 8.93 -2.07
C ASP A 94 8.38 8.00 -1.64
N ILE A 95 7.61 8.45 -0.63
CA ILE A 95 6.46 7.73 -0.10
C ILE A 95 5.17 8.25 -0.74
N VAL A 96 4.46 7.36 -1.43
CA VAL A 96 3.11 7.63 -1.96
C VAL A 96 2.15 6.57 -1.46
N LEU A 97 1.02 7.00 -0.88
CA LEU A 97 -0.08 6.14 -0.45
C LEU A 97 -1.41 6.70 -0.95
N ALA A 98 -2.11 5.95 -1.80
CA ALA A 98 -3.48 6.23 -2.18
C ALA A 98 -4.42 5.14 -1.64
N VAL A 99 -5.50 5.58 -0.99
CA VAL A 99 -6.53 4.70 -0.43
C VAL A 99 -7.88 5.06 -1.05
N VAL A 100 -8.57 4.05 -1.55
CA VAL A 100 -9.95 4.16 -2.02
C VAL A 100 -10.82 3.22 -1.19
N VAL A 101 -11.89 3.77 -0.62
CA VAL A 101 -12.88 2.99 0.13
C VAL A 101 -14.18 3.00 -0.67
N ARG A 102 -14.72 1.82 -0.98
CA ARG A 102 -16.05 1.70 -1.57
C ARG A 102 -17.09 1.79 -0.46
N GLU A 103 -17.94 2.80 -0.49
CA GLU A 103 -19.01 2.94 0.49
C GLU A 103 -20.01 1.76 0.45
N SER A 104 -20.56 1.44 1.62
CA SER A 104 -21.61 0.44 1.80
C SER A 104 -22.98 1.08 1.53
N GLY A 105 -23.23 1.45 0.28
CA GLY A 105 -24.57 1.86 -0.18
C GLY A 105 -25.53 0.68 -0.25
#